data_AF-A0A1J3F474-F1
#
_entry.id   AF-A0A1J3F474-F1
#
_cell.length_a   1.000
_cell.length_b   1.000
_cell.length_c   1.000
_cell.angle_alpha   90.00
_cell.angle_beta   90.00
_cell.angle_gamma   90.00
#
_symmetry.space_group_name_H-M   'P 1'
#
loop_
_entity.id
_entity.type
_entity.pdbx_description
1 polymer ?
#
loop_
_entity_poly.entity_id
_entity_poly.type
_entity_poly.pdbx_seq_one_letter_code
_entity_poly.pdbx_strand_id
1 'polypeptide(L)'
;STALVARALIGNTHLIKRSLVLKALSGLLAVICGNGYIVGINQIYDIGIDKVNKPYLPIAAGDLSVRSAWLLVIFFAIAGLLNALHAFDPFITCLYSLGLFLGTIYS
;
A
#
# COMPACT_ATOMS: atom_id res chain seq x y z
N SER A 1 -8.49 -18.23 13.44
CA SER A 1 -7.21 -18.31 12.73
C SER A 1 -6.09 -17.57 13.46
N THR A 2 -6.27 -16.29 13.79
CA THR A 2 -5.28 -15.44 14.49
C THR A 2 -4.82 -15.97 15.86
N ALA A 3 -5.73 -16.49 16.68
CA ALA A 3 -5.38 -17.04 18.01
C ALA A 3 -4.46 -18.28 17.94
N LEU A 4 -4.61 -19.12 16.91
CA LEU A 4 -3.76 -20.29 16.70
C LEU A 4 -2.36 -19.88 16.23
N VAL A 5 -2.28 -18.92 15.32
CA VAL A 5 -1.00 -18.34 14.86
C VAL A 5 -0.27 -17.65 16.01
N ALA A 6 -0.99 -16.84 16.81
CA ALA A 6 -0.40 -16.17 17.98
C ALA A 6 0.16 -17.17 19.00
N ARG A 7 -0.61 -18.22 19.34
CA ARG A 7 -0.15 -19.28 20.25
C ARG A 7 1.06 -20.03 19.68
N ALA A 8 1.08 -20.31 18.38
CA ALA A 8 2.21 -20.96 17.72
C ALA A 8 3.48 -20.08 17.72
N LEU A 9 3.34 -18.77 17.51
CA LEU A 9 4.46 -17.82 17.56
C LEU A 9 5.02 -17.65 18.98
N ILE A 10 4.14 -17.56 19.98
CA ILE A 10 4.54 -17.44 21.40
C ILE A 10 5.20 -18.74 21.88
N GLY A 11 4.67 -19.90 21.47
CA GLY A 11 5.24 -21.21 21.83
C GLY A 11 6.58 -21.52 21.15
N ASN A 12 6.92 -20.83 20.05
CA ASN A 12 8.11 -21.11 19.23
C ASN A 12 8.95 -19.85 18.98
N THR A 13 9.09 -18.99 19.98
CA THR A 13 9.86 -17.73 19.87
C THR A 13 11.29 -17.92 19.39
N HIS A 14 11.92 -19.06 19.69
CA HIS A 14 13.25 -19.42 19.22
C HIS A 14 13.36 -19.59 17.69
N LEU A 15 12.26 -19.83 16.99
CA LEU A 15 12.20 -19.91 15.52
C LEU A 15 12.03 -18.53 14.87
N ILE A 16 11.68 -17.49 15.65
CA ILE A 16 11.43 -16.14 15.13
C ILE A 16 12.75 -15.37 15.02
N LYS A 17 13.25 -15.23 13.79
CA LYS A 17 14.40 -14.36 13.51
C LYS A 17 13.95 -12.90 13.52
N ARG A 18 14.55 -12.07 14.38
CA ARG A 18 14.27 -10.62 14.45
C ARG A 18 14.43 -9.92 13.10
N SER A 19 15.39 -10.35 12.28
CA SER A 19 15.59 -9.81 10.93
C SER A 19 14.39 -10.04 10.01
N LEU A 20 13.71 -11.18 10.13
CA LEU A 20 12.50 -11.48 9.35
C LEU A 20 11.31 -10.64 9.82
N VAL A 21 11.21 -10.35 11.12
CA VAL A 21 10.18 -9.45 11.65
C VAL A 21 10.35 -8.04 11.08
N LEU A 22 11.58 -7.52 11.04
CA LEU A 22 11.86 -6.22 10.44
C LEU A 22 11.54 -6.20 8.93
N LYS A 23 11.93 -7.25 8.19
CA LYS A 23 11.54 -7.40 6.77
C LYS A 23 10.03 -7.48 6.58
N ALA A 24 9.30 -8.14 7.47
CA ALA A 24 7.85 -8.23 7.41
C ALA A 24 7.19 -6.87 7.64
N LEU A 25 7.71 -6.05 8.57
CA LEU A 25 7.24 -4.69 8.80
C LEU A 25 7.51 -3.78 7.60
N SER A 26 8.71 -3.86 6.99
CA SER A 26 8.98 -3.18 5.72
C SER A 26 8.05 -3.63 4.61
N GLY A 27 7.69 -4.92 4.56
CA GLY A 27 6.76 -5.46 3.58
C GLY A 27 5.35 -4.91 3.76
N LEU A 28 4.89 -4.84 5.01
CA LEU A 28 3.61 -4.23 5.36
C LEU A 28 3.58 -2.76 4.95
N LEU A 29 4.66 -2.01 5.21
CA LEU A 29 4.78 -0.62 4.79
C LEU A 29 4.69 -0.49 3.26
N ALA A 30 5.40 -1.33 2.50
CA ALA A 30 5.32 -1.35 1.04
C ALA A 30 3.88 -1.58 0.57
N VAL A 31 3.19 -2.57 1.13
CA VAL A 31 1.80 -2.90 0.74
C VAL A 31 0.84 -1.76 1.07
N ILE A 32 0.98 -1.11 2.24
CA ILE A 32 0.17 0.06 2.60
C ILE A 32 0.39 1.21 1.62
N CYS A 33 1.65 1.50 1.28
CA CYS A 33 1.99 2.52 0.29
C CYS A 33 1.41 2.17 -1.09
N GLY A 34 1.57 0.93 -1.56
CA GLY A 34 1.06 0.51 -2.85
C GLY A 34 -0.47 0.60 -2.93
N ASN A 35 -1.17 0.17 -1.88
CA ASN A 35 -2.62 0.32 -1.79
C ASN A 35 -3.05 1.80 -1.78
N GLY A 36 -2.35 2.63 -0.99
CA GLY A 36 -2.59 4.07 -0.93
C GLY A 36 -2.41 4.77 -2.27
N TYR A 37 -1.38 4.38 -3.04
CA TYR A 37 -1.17 4.85 -4.41
C TYR A 37 -2.34 4.45 -5.32
N ILE A 38 -2.63 3.15 -5.44
CA ILE A 38 -3.62 2.60 -6.38
C ILE A 38 -5.03 3.11 -6.08
N VAL A 39 -5.45 3.07 -4.81
CA VAL A 39 -6.79 3.57 -4.43
C VAL A 39 -6.87 5.08 -4.61
N GLY A 40 -5.80 5.81 -4.28
CA GLY A 40 -5.78 7.26 -4.44
C GLY A 40 -5.86 7.70 -5.89
N ILE A 41 -5.10 7.08 -6.80
CA ILE A 41 -5.15 7.41 -8.23
C ILE A 41 -6.52 7.04 -8.82
N ASN A 42 -7.09 5.88 -8.49
CA ASN A 42 -8.46 5.51 -8.90
C ASN A 42 -9.47 6.61 -8.51
N GLN A 43 -9.45 7.06 -7.25
CA GLN A 43 -10.39 8.11 -6.80
C GLN A 43 -10.20 9.45 -7.52
N ILE A 44 -8.99 9.77 -7.98
CA ILE A 44 -8.72 11.00 -8.73
C ILE A 44 -9.34 10.95 -10.13
N TYR A 45 -9.27 9.80 -10.81
CA TYR A 45 -9.86 9.63 -12.14
C TYR A 45 -11.39 9.44 -12.06
N ASP A 46 -11.87 8.75 -11.03
CA ASP A 46 -13.28 8.41 -10.86
C ASP A 46 -14.11 9.45 -10.09
N ILE A 47 -13.63 10.68 -9.86
CA ILE A 47 -14.33 11.68 -9.02
C ILE A 47 -15.81 11.85 -9.40
N GLY A 48 -16.12 11.91 -10.69
CA GLY A 48 -17.51 12.07 -11.16
C GLY A 48 -18.38 10.85 -10.88
N ILE A 49 -17.82 9.65 -11.05
CA ILE A 49 -18.50 8.37 -10.83
C ILE A 49 -18.69 8.12 -9.33
N ASP A 50 -17.63 8.33 -8.55
CA ASP A 50 -17.64 8.11 -7.10
C ASP A 50 -18.53 9.14 -6.38
N LYS A 51 -18.78 10.33 -6.92
CA LYS A 51 -19.82 11.24 -6.38
C LYS A 51 -21.22 10.63 -6.37
N VAL A 52 -21.52 9.73 -7.31
CA VAL A 52 -22.81 9.04 -7.39
C VAL A 52 -22.75 7.72 -6.60
N ASN A 53 -21.71 6.92 -6.83
CA ASN A 53 -21.64 5.54 -6.32
C ASN A 53 -21.05 5.44 -4.90
N LYS A 54 -20.12 6.33 -4.55
CA LYS A 54 -19.35 6.29 -3.30
C LYS A 54 -19.13 7.70 -2.74
N PRO A 55 -20.20 8.47 -2.44
CA PRO A 55 -20.11 9.89 -2.09
C PRO A 55 -19.35 10.15 -0.78
N TYR A 56 -19.13 9.12 0.04
CA TYR A 56 -18.37 9.17 1.29
C TYR A 56 -16.85 9.12 1.08
N LEU A 57 -16.35 8.93 -0.15
CA LEU A 57 -14.91 8.92 -0.39
C LEU A 57 -14.32 10.34 -0.29
N PRO A 58 -13.09 10.49 0.23
CA PRO A 58 -12.53 11.80 0.57
C PRO A 58 -12.53 12.82 -0.58
N ILE A 59 -12.20 12.38 -1.81
CA ILE A 59 -12.16 13.27 -2.98
C ILE A 59 -13.57 13.56 -3.51
N ALA A 60 -14.45 12.57 -3.50
CA ALA A 60 -15.84 12.71 -3.95
C ALA A 60 -16.66 13.62 -3.02
N ALA A 61 -16.47 13.47 -1.70
CA ALA A 61 -17.07 14.28 -0.64
C ALA A 61 -16.55 15.72 -0.62
N GLY A 62 -15.35 15.96 -1.17
CA GLY A 62 -14.68 17.26 -1.12
C GLY A 62 -13.84 17.49 0.14
N ASP A 63 -13.74 16.50 1.03
CA ASP A 63 -12.90 16.54 2.23
C ASP A 63 -11.40 16.58 1.89
N LEU A 64 -11.02 16.01 0.74
CA LEU A 64 -9.66 16.04 0.21
C LEU A 64 -9.62 16.73 -1.15
N SER A 65 -8.83 17.80 -1.26
CA SER A 65 -8.63 18.48 -2.55
C SER A 65 -7.89 17.59 -3.55
N VAL A 66 -8.20 17.72 -4.85
CA VAL A 66 -7.52 16.98 -5.92
C VAL A 66 -6.00 17.20 -5.91
N ARG A 67 -5.56 18.42 -5.58
CA ARG A 67 -4.12 18.74 -5.47
C ARG A 67 -3.47 17.97 -4.33
N SER A 68 -4.11 17.94 -3.16
CA SER A 68 -3.63 17.19 -1.99
C SER A 68 -3.64 15.68 -2.25
N ALA A 69 -4.66 15.18 -2.96
CA ALA A 69 -4.73 13.78 -3.37
C ALA A 69 -3.55 13.40 -4.28
N TRP A 70 -3.23 14.21 -5.29
CA TRP A 70 -2.05 13.97 -6.14
C TRP A 70 -0.75 13.95 -5.35
N LEU A 71 -0.56 14.90 -4.42
CA LEU A 71 0.63 14.91 -3.56
C LEU A 71 0.74 13.63 -2.72
N LEU A 72 -0.39 13.16 -2.17
CA LEU A 72 -0.45 11.95 -1.36
C LEU A 72 -0.16 10.69 -2.19
N VAL A 73 -0.73 10.60 -3.39
CA VAL A 73 -0.49 9.49 -4.34
C VAL A 73 0.98 9.43 -4.74
N ILE A 74 1.59 10.57 -5.13
CA ILE A 74 3.01 10.65 -5.47
C ILE A 74 3.89 10.25 -4.27
N PHE A 75 3.54 10.74 -3.08
CA PHE A 75 4.24 10.38 -1.84
C PHE A 75 4.20 8.86 -1.61
N PHE A 76 3.02 8.23 -1.73
CA PHE A 76 2.89 6.78 -1.55
C PHE A 76 3.67 5.98 -2.60
N ALA A 77 3.68 6.40 -3.87
CA ALA A 77 4.49 5.77 -4.91
C ALA A 77 5.98 5.81 -4.57
N ILE A 78 6.51 7.00 -4.24
CA ILE A 78 7.93 7.19 -3.94
C ILE A 78 8.31 6.45 -2.65
N ALA A 79 7.56 6.63 -1.56
CA ALA A 79 7.84 6.01 -0.28
C ALA A 79 7.80 4.47 -0.37
N GLY A 80 6.79 3.93 -1.05
CA GLY A 80 6.67 2.49 -1.25
C GLY A 80 7.80 1.92 -2.11
N LEU A 81 8.16 2.59 -3.21
CA LEU A 81 9.25 2.15 -4.08
C LEU A 81 10.62 2.21 -3.40
N LEU A 82 10.92 3.30 -2.69
CA LEU A 82 12.16 3.43 -1.92
C LEU A 82 12.26 2.36 -0.83
N ASN A 83 11.17 2.13 -0.09
CA ASN A 83 11.13 1.08 0.91
C ASN A 83 11.33 -0.31 0.27
N ALA A 84 10.72 -0.56 -0.89
CA ALA A 84 10.91 -1.83 -1.60
C ALA A 84 12.38 -2.04 -2.02
N LEU A 85 13.00 -1.01 -2.62
CA LEU A 85 14.40 -1.00 -3.04
C LEU A 85 15.37 -1.22 -1.87
N HIS A 86 15.07 -0.67 -0.70
CA HIS A 86 15.94 -0.80 0.49
C HIS A 86 15.76 -2.12 1.23
N ALA A 87 14.54 -2.66 1.29
CA ALA A 87 14.22 -3.80 2.14
C ALA A 87 14.24 -5.16 1.43
N PHE A 88 14.10 -5.18 0.09
CA PHE A 88 13.90 -6.41 -0.68
C PHE A 88 14.80 -6.54 -1.90
N ASP A 89 14.98 -7.78 -2.34
CA ASP A 89 15.74 -8.13 -3.53
C ASP A 89 15.06 -7.60 -4.82
N PRO A 90 15.82 -7.44 -5.92
CA PRO A 90 15.31 -6.86 -7.16
C PRO A 90 14.06 -7.54 -7.72
N PHE A 91 13.90 -8.85 -7.49
CA PHE A 91 12.72 -9.60 -7.92
C PHE A 91 11.44 -9.10 -7.24
N ILE A 92 11.45 -8.93 -5.91
CA ILE A 92 10.28 -8.45 -5.17
C ILE A 92 9.99 -7.00 -5.50
N THR A 93 11.03 -6.18 -5.65
CA THR A 93 10.88 -4.78 -6.06
C THR A 93 10.30 -4.68 -7.47
N CYS A 94 10.69 -5.57 -8.40
CA CYS A 94 10.10 -5.63 -9.73
C CYS A 94 8.61 -5.99 -9.69
N LEU A 95 8.23 -6.98 -8.89
CA LEU A 95 6.82 -7.34 -8.70
C LEU A 95 6.01 -6.18 -8.09
N TYR A 96 6.59 -5.48 -7.12
CA TYR A 96 5.97 -4.30 -6.52
C TYR A 96 5.74 -3.19 -7.56
N SER A 97 6.77 -2.85 -8.34
CA SER A 97 6.69 -1.86 -9.42
C SER A 97 5.69 -2.26 -10.51
N LEU A 98 5.65 -3.55 -10.88
CA LEU A 98 4.65 -4.08 -11.82
C LEU A 98 3.23 -3.91 -11.26
N GLY A 99 3.03 -4.17 -9.97
CA GLY A 99 1.75 -3.95 -9.30
C GLY A 99 1.30 -2.49 -9.35
N LEU A 100 2.22 -1.55 -9.08
CA LEU A 100 1.93 -0.12 -9.23
C LEU A 100 1.56 0.24 -10.68
N PHE A 101 2.35 -0.24 -11.65
CA PHE A 101 2.11 0.01 -13.07
C PHE A 101 0.75 -0.50 -13.56
N LEU A 102 0.39 -1.73 -13.19
CA LEU A 102 -0.93 -2.30 -13.50
C LEU A 102 -2.04 -1.51 -12.83
N GLY A 103 -1.84 -1.07 -11.58
CA GLY A 103 -2.75 -0.17 -10.89
C GLY A 103 -2.97 1.14 -11.64
N THR A 104 -1.90 1.76 -12.15
CA THR A 104 -1.98 3.00 -12.94
C THR A 104 -2.74 2.84 -14.25
N ILE A 105 -2.57 1.71 -14.95
CA ILE A 105 -3.24 1.47 -16.24
C ILE A 105 -4.73 1.15 -16.05
N TYR A 106 -5.10 0.62 -14.89
CA TYR A 106 -6.48 0.28 -14.57
C TYR A 106 -7.33 1.51 -14.20
N SER A 107 -6.71 2.51 -13.56
CA SER A 107 -7.33 3.79 -13.14
C SER A 107 -7.73 4.68 -14.30
#